data_AF-A0A9P6BPT8-F1
#
_entry.id   AF-A0A9P6BPT8-F1
#
_cell.length_a   1.000
_cell.length_b   1.000
_cell.length_c   1.000
_cell.angle_alpha   90.00
_cell.angle_beta   90.00
_cell.angle_gamma   90.00
#
_symmetry.space_group_name_H-M   'P 1'
#
loop_
_entity.id
_entity.type
_entity.pdbx_description
1 polymer ?
#
loop_
_entity_poly.entity_id
_entity_poly.type
_entity_poly.pdbx_seq_one_letter_code
_entity_poly.pdbx_strand_id
1 'polypeptide(L)'
;DLGSPKALEAEASLKIQTKVCQLLGSLTLLEELALGVDEDDGPAMSAYPIYGHQSSCLELSLETGLRFMNGLKRLRILKVTRMDHRIGLKELQWMCESWPELKEVKGLLRSQEDAIYDLKFMDVLKEAETVGEMLDWVRGHYPQLRYT
;
A
#
# COMPACT_ATOMS: atom_id res chain seq x y z
N ASP A 1 16.33 -13.52 29.05
CA ASP A 1 16.71 -12.78 27.84
C ASP A 1 15.63 -11.74 27.58
N LEU A 2 15.84 -10.51 28.03
CA LEU A 2 14.89 -9.41 27.82
C LEU A 2 15.16 -8.92 26.39
N GLY A 3 14.19 -9.11 25.50
CA GLY A 3 14.33 -8.87 24.06
C GLY A 3 15.01 -7.53 23.75
N SER A 4 15.88 -7.53 22.73
CA SER A 4 16.62 -6.32 22.33
C SER A 4 15.68 -5.11 22.17
N PRO A 5 16.12 -3.88 22.47
CA PRO A 5 15.27 -2.68 22.35
C PRO A 5 14.52 -2.57 21.01
N LYS A 6 15.18 -2.95 19.90
CA LYS A 6 14.57 -2.98 18.56
C LYS A 6 13.39 -3.96 18.44
N ALA A 7 13.46 -5.11 19.11
CA ALA A 7 12.39 -6.10 19.08
C ALA A 7 11.14 -5.60 19.83
N LEU A 8 11.35 -4.89 20.96
CA LEU A 8 10.27 -4.28 21.72
C LEU A 8 9.58 -3.15 20.95
N GLU A 9 10.35 -2.32 20.25
CA GLU A 9 9.83 -1.26 19.37
C GLU A 9 9.03 -1.84 18.20
N ALA A 10 9.52 -2.89 17.55
CA ALA A 10 8.82 -3.56 16.46
C ALA A 10 7.48 -4.16 16.93
N GLU A 11 7.44 -4.79 18.10
CA GLU A 11 6.21 -5.34 18.67
C GLU A 11 5.19 -4.23 19.01
N ALA A 12 5.65 -3.12 19.59
CA ALA A 12 4.79 -1.97 19.90
C ALA A 12 4.22 -1.34 18.62
N SER A 13 5.05 -1.17 17.59
CA SER A 13 4.63 -0.68 16.27
C SER A 13 3.55 -1.59 15.67
N LEU A 14 3.76 -2.91 15.65
CA LEU A 14 2.80 -3.87 15.10
C LEU A 14 1.45 -3.81 15.82
N LYS A 15 1.45 -3.64 17.15
CA LYS A 15 0.21 -3.48 17.93
C LYS A 15 -0.55 -2.22 17.54
N ILE A 16 0.16 -1.10 17.34
CA ILE A 16 -0.44 0.16 16.90
C ILE A 16 -1.02 0.00 15.50
N GLN A 17 -0.25 -0.54 14.55
CA GLN A 17 -0.70 -0.77 13.17
C GLN A 17 -1.95 -1.65 13.13
N THR A 18 -1.95 -2.76 13.88
CA THR A 18 -3.10 -3.66 13.99
C THR A 18 -4.35 -2.90 14.46
N LYS A 19 -4.21 -2.08 15.51
CA LYS A 19 -5.32 -1.31 16.06
C LYS A 19 -5.84 -0.26 15.06
N VAL A 20 -4.94 0.42 14.35
CA VAL A 20 -5.31 1.40 13.31
C VAL A 20 -6.06 0.69 12.18
N CYS A 21 -5.56 -0.42 11.66
CA CYS A 21 -6.23 -1.18 10.60
C CYS A 21 -7.60 -1.73 11.05
N GLN A 22 -7.76 -2.16 12.30
CA GLN A 22 -9.06 -2.56 12.85
C GLN A 22 -10.04 -1.38 12.91
N LEU A 23 -9.58 -0.21 13.36
CA LEU A 23 -10.40 0.99 13.41
C LEU A 23 -10.83 1.41 12.01
N LEU A 24 -9.91 1.49 11.06
CA LEU A 24 -10.22 1.77 9.66
C LEU A 24 -11.20 0.74 9.10
N GLY A 25 -10.96 -0.56 9.33
CA GLY A 25 -11.84 -1.64 8.90
C GLY A 25 -13.26 -1.59 9.45
N SER A 26 -13.48 -0.89 10.58
CA SER A 26 -14.81 -0.68 11.16
C SER A 26 -15.61 0.43 10.47
N LEU A 27 -14.99 1.25 9.62
CA LEU A 27 -15.63 2.33 8.87
C LEU A 27 -16.33 1.76 7.62
N THR A 28 -17.37 0.95 7.81
CA THR A 28 -18.03 0.18 6.73
C THR A 28 -18.70 1.02 5.65
N LEU A 29 -18.93 2.31 5.92
CA LEU A 29 -19.49 3.28 4.98
C LEU A 29 -18.42 4.11 4.26
N LEU A 30 -17.13 3.89 4.54
CA LEU A 30 -16.04 4.64 3.93
C LEU A 30 -15.95 4.33 2.43
N GLU A 31 -16.03 5.37 1.59
CA GLU A 31 -15.92 5.26 0.13
C GLU A 31 -14.52 5.61 -0.39
N GLU A 32 -13.77 6.42 0.35
CA GLU A 32 -12.41 6.84 -0.03
C GLU A 32 -11.50 6.77 1.20
N LEU A 33 -10.33 6.17 1.03
CA LEU A 33 -9.28 6.09 2.05
C LEU A 33 -7.97 6.60 1.45
N ALA A 34 -7.49 7.73 1.95
CA ALA A 34 -6.18 8.29 1.60
C ALA A 34 -5.20 8.05 2.75
N LEU A 35 -4.13 7.31 2.46
CA LEU A 35 -3.04 7.01 3.40
C LEU A 35 -1.69 7.57 2.93
N GLY A 36 -1.51 7.67 1.62
CA GLY A 36 -0.33 8.28 1.01
C GLY A 36 -0.38 9.82 0.99
N VAL A 37 0.64 10.42 0.38
CA VAL A 37 0.75 11.87 0.19
C VAL A 37 0.13 12.23 -1.16
N ASP A 38 -0.86 13.15 -1.18
CA ASP A 38 -1.50 13.56 -2.43
C ASP A 38 -0.52 14.39 -3.28
N GLU A 39 -0.59 14.25 -4.61
CA GLU A 39 0.25 15.03 -5.54
C GLU A 39 -0.03 16.54 -5.47
N ASP A 40 -1.23 16.89 -5.00
CA ASP A 40 -1.71 18.26 -4.81
C ASP A 40 -1.19 18.90 -3.51
N ASP A 41 -0.64 18.12 -2.57
CA ASP A 41 -0.08 18.63 -1.30
C ASP A 41 1.23 19.43 -1.47
N GLY A 42 1.62 19.64 -2.72
CA GLY A 42 2.71 20.50 -3.15
C GLY A 42 3.47 19.83 -4.29
N PRO A 43 4.08 20.63 -5.20
CA PRO A 43 5.00 20.06 -6.15
C PRO A 43 6.04 19.21 -5.40
N ALA A 44 6.63 18.25 -6.07
CA ALA A 44 7.90 17.65 -5.65
C ALA A 44 9.03 18.73 -5.66
N MET A 45 8.79 19.93 -5.10
CA MET A 45 9.71 21.03 -4.85
C MET A 45 10.58 20.70 -3.66
N SER A 46 11.27 19.60 -3.79
CA SER A 46 12.59 19.50 -3.22
C SER A 46 13.43 18.96 -4.36
N ALA A 47 14.60 19.55 -4.58
CA ALA A 47 15.65 19.02 -5.44
C ALA A 47 16.15 17.61 -5.00
N TYR A 48 15.40 16.94 -4.12
CA TYR A 48 15.59 15.64 -3.53
C TYR A 48 14.23 14.90 -3.50
N PRO A 49 13.95 14.00 -4.46
CA PRO A 49 12.75 13.15 -4.48
C PRO A 49 12.58 12.28 -3.20
N ILE A 50 13.65 12.16 -2.41
CA ILE A 50 13.76 11.35 -1.20
C ILE A 50 12.82 11.82 -0.06
N TYR A 51 12.40 13.09 -0.03
CA TYR A 51 11.56 13.62 1.06
C TYR A 51 10.05 13.45 0.85
N GLY A 52 9.62 12.87 -0.27
CA GLY A 52 8.21 12.66 -0.57
C GLY A 52 7.67 11.28 -0.16
N HIS A 53 8.53 10.31 0.15
CA HIS A 53 8.15 8.92 0.36
C HIS A 53 7.94 8.57 1.84
N GLN A 54 6.79 8.00 2.17
CA GLN A 54 6.40 7.63 3.53
C GLN A 54 6.86 6.19 3.85
N SER A 55 8.07 6.05 4.39
CA SER A 55 8.63 4.75 4.82
C SER A 55 8.18 4.31 6.22
N SER A 56 7.75 5.24 7.08
CA SER A 56 7.13 4.94 8.38
C SER A 56 5.61 4.99 8.27
N CYS A 57 5.04 4.00 7.57
CA CYS A 57 3.61 3.95 7.24
C CYS A 57 2.94 2.64 7.71
N LEU A 58 1.64 2.51 7.48
CA LEU A 58 0.92 1.26 7.74
C LEU A 58 1.39 0.17 6.78
N GLU A 59 1.77 -0.98 7.31
CA GLU A 59 2.13 -2.11 6.47
C GLU A 59 0.86 -2.72 5.83
N LEU A 60 0.60 -2.37 4.57
CA LEU A 60 -0.53 -2.87 3.79
C LEU A 60 -0.25 -4.27 3.22
N SER A 61 0.00 -5.25 4.10
CA SER A 61 0.11 -6.67 3.76
C SER A 61 -1.05 -7.46 4.38
N LEU A 62 -1.34 -8.65 3.85
CA LEU A 62 -2.36 -9.53 4.43
C LEU A 62 -1.99 -10.05 5.83
N GLU A 63 -0.70 -10.18 6.12
CA GLU A 63 -0.21 -10.72 7.40
C GLU A 63 -0.43 -9.73 8.55
N THR A 64 -0.21 -8.45 8.29
CA THR A 64 -0.09 -7.42 9.34
C THR A 64 -1.19 -6.35 9.30
N GLY A 65 -1.82 -6.07 8.15
CA GLY A 65 -2.74 -4.93 8.01
C GLY A 65 -4.05 -5.19 7.26
N LEU A 66 -3.95 -5.53 5.97
CA LEU A 66 -5.09 -5.56 5.03
C LEU A 66 -6.26 -6.42 5.50
N ARG A 67 -5.98 -7.61 6.07
CA ARG A 67 -7.01 -8.54 6.55
C ARG A 67 -8.00 -7.91 7.55
N PHE A 68 -7.54 -6.94 8.35
CA PHE A 68 -8.36 -6.27 9.35
C PHE A 68 -9.31 -5.22 8.73
N MET A 69 -9.07 -4.85 7.47
CA MET A 69 -9.86 -3.87 6.71
C MET A 69 -10.91 -4.54 5.81
N ASN A 70 -11.23 -5.82 6.02
CA ASN A 70 -12.25 -6.55 5.27
C ASN A 70 -13.65 -5.91 5.33
N GLY A 71 -13.94 -5.12 6.38
CA GLY A 71 -15.23 -4.44 6.57
C GLY A 71 -15.50 -3.28 5.61
N LEU A 72 -14.49 -2.81 4.88
CA LEU A 72 -14.57 -1.67 3.95
C LEU A 72 -15.30 -2.02 2.64
N LYS A 73 -16.53 -2.55 2.72
CA LYS A 73 -17.28 -3.05 1.55
C LYS A 73 -17.68 -1.98 0.55
N ARG A 74 -17.81 -0.73 1.02
CA ARG A 74 -18.17 0.44 0.20
C ARG A 74 -16.95 1.22 -0.28
N LEU A 75 -15.73 0.75 0.00
CA LEU A 75 -14.53 1.44 -0.43
C LEU A 75 -14.42 1.38 -1.95
N ARG A 76 -14.26 2.56 -2.56
CA ARG A 76 -14.18 2.77 -4.00
C ARG A 76 -12.81 3.23 -4.42
N ILE A 77 -12.14 4.03 -3.59
CA ILE A 77 -10.85 4.64 -3.88
C ILE A 77 -9.90 4.40 -2.72
N LEU A 78 -8.76 3.77 -2.99
CA LEU A 78 -7.62 3.70 -2.08
C LEU A 78 -6.48 4.56 -2.64
N LYS A 79 -5.92 5.46 -1.84
CA LYS A 79 -4.74 6.25 -2.21
C LYS A 79 -3.54 5.91 -1.33
N VAL A 80 -2.51 5.37 -1.94
CA VAL A 80 -1.23 4.96 -1.32
C VAL A 80 -0.04 5.58 -2.06
N THR A 81 -0.28 6.68 -2.79
CA THR A 81 0.75 7.44 -3.50
C THR A 81 1.89 7.82 -2.57
N ARG A 82 3.13 7.54 -3.01
CA ARG A 82 4.37 7.77 -2.25
C ARG A 82 4.39 7.11 -0.86
N MET A 83 3.74 5.96 -0.70
CA MET A 83 3.75 5.16 0.52
C MET A 83 4.56 3.88 0.30
N ASP A 84 5.38 3.49 1.28
CA ASP A 84 6.13 2.23 1.25
C ASP A 84 5.19 1.03 1.56
N HIS A 85 4.23 0.78 0.67
CA HIS A 85 3.22 -0.25 0.85
C HIS A 85 3.71 -1.64 0.42
N ARG A 86 3.19 -2.70 1.03
CA ARG A 86 3.50 -4.10 0.64
C ARG A 86 2.43 -4.77 -0.23
N ILE A 87 1.66 -3.97 -0.98
CA ILE A 87 0.63 -4.49 -1.89
C ILE A 87 1.30 -5.19 -3.08
N GLY A 88 1.36 -6.51 -3.04
CA GLY A 88 1.69 -7.36 -4.17
C GLY A 88 0.45 -7.90 -4.89
N LEU A 89 0.65 -8.82 -5.83
CA LEU A 89 -0.44 -9.46 -6.56
C LEU A 89 -1.45 -10.14 -5.62
N LYS A 90 -0.98 -10.83 -4.57
CA LYS A 90 -1.83 -11.54 -3.61
C LYS A 90 -2.70 -10.58 -2.80
N GLU A 91 -2.11 -9.47 -2.34
CA GLU A 91 -2.82 -8.40 -1.64
C GLU A 91 -3.88 -7.78 -2.55
N LEU A 92 -3.53 -7.49 -3.80
CA LEU A 92 -4.45 -6.90 -4.77
C LEU A 92 -5.62 -7.84 -5.11
N GLN A 93 -5.34 -9.13 -5.31
CA GLN A 93 -6.38 -10.16 -5.48
C GLN A 93 -7.37 -10.14 -4.33
N TRP A 94 -6.85 -10.17 -3.10
CA TRP A 94 -7.68 -10.13 -1.90
C TRP A 94 -8.48 -8.82 -1.78
N MET A 95 -7.89 -7.68 -2.15
CA MET A 95 -8.57 -6.38 -2.16
C MET A 95 -9.77 -6.40 -3.11
N CYS A 96 -9.59 -6.88 -4.33
CA CYS A 96 -10.68 -6.98 -5.31
C CYS A 96 -11.81 -7.92 -4.87
N GLU A 97 -11.47 -9.03 -4.22
CA GLU A 97 -12.45 -9.98 -3.67
C GLU A 97 -13.19 -9.42 -2.44
N SER A 98 -12.46 -8.72 -1.58
CA SER A 98 -12.96 -8.25 -0.28
C SER A 98 -13.69 -6.92 -0.36
N TRP A 99 -13.32 -6.05 -1.31
CA TRP A 99 -13.87 -4.71 -1.50
C TRP A 99 -14.59 -4.63 -2.85
N PRO A 100 -15.84 -5.13 -2.93
CA PRO A 100 -16.54 -5.30 -4.20
C PRO A 100 -16.84 -3.99 -4.94
N GLU A 101 -16.82 -2.85 -4.25
CA GLU A 101 -17.00 -1.52 -4.83
C GLU A 101 -15.69 -0.84 -5.23
N LEU A 102 -14.53 -1.48 -5.05
CA LEU A 102 -13.23 -0.90 -5.37
C LEU A 102 -13.12 -0.62 -6.87
N LYS A 103 -12.83 0.65 -7.19
CA LYS A 103 -12.74 1.15 -8.56
C LYS A 103 -11.36 1.71 -8.87
N GLU A 104 -10.62 2.15 -7.87
CA GLU A 104 -9.35 2.84 -8.08
C GLU A 104 -8.37 2.62 -6.94
N VAL A 105 -7.11 2.31 -7.29
CA VAL A 105 -5.97 2.26 -6.37
C VAL A 105 -4.88 3.19 -6.88
N LYS A 106 -4.77 4.38 -6.28
CA LYS A 106 -3.75 5.37 -6.65
C LYS A 106 -2.43 5.09 -5.95
N GLY A 107 -1.33 5.11 -6.68
CA GLY A 107 0.00 4.86 -6.16
C GLY A 107 0.31 3.38 -5.97
N LEU A 108 -0.42 2.50 -6.66
CA LEU A 108 -0.20 1.05 -6.65
C LEU A 108 1.12 0.70 -7.34
N LEU A 109 1.44 1.41 -8.42
CA LEU A 109 2.68 1.21 -9.16
C LEU A 109 3.73 2.16 -8.60
N ARG A 110 4.78 1.61 -7.98
CA ARG A 110 5.95 2.40 -7.63
C ARG A 110 6.60 2.89 -8.92
N SER A 111 6.91 4.17 -9.01
CA SER A 111 7.64 4.67 -10.17
C SER A 111 9.05 4.07 -10.17
N GLN A 112 9.65 3.85 -11.35
CA GLN A 112 11.06 3.42 -11.42
C GLN A 112 11.99 4.41 -10.70
N GLU A 113 11.60 5.69 -10.60
CA GLU A 113 12.34 6.71 -9.87
C GLU A 113 12.35 6.45 -8.36
N ASP A 114 11.28 5.87 -7.79
CA ASP A 114 11.25 5.42 -6.39
C ASP A 114 12.14 4.19 -6.17
N ALA A 115 12.22 3.28 -7.15
CA ALA A 115 12.99 2.04 -7.06
C ALA A 115 14.52 2.22 -7.15
N ILE A 116 14.98 3.30 -7.78
CA ILE A 116 16.42 3.59 -7.96
C ILE A 116 17.13 3.87 -6.62
N TYR A 117 16.40 4.33 -5.60
CA TYR A 117 17.01 4.79 -4.34
C TYR A 117 16.98 3.77 -3.20
N ASP A 118 16.14 2.73 -3.27
CA ASP A 118 15.91 1.82 -2.14
C ASP A 118 16.51 0.41 -2.31
N LEU A 119 16.98 0.03 -3.52
CA LEU A 119 17.28 -1.37 -3.82
C LEU A 119 18.53 -1.59 -4.69
N LYS A 120 19.24 -2.68 -4.40
CA LYS A 120 20.29 -3.21 -5.28
C LYS A 120 19.62 -3.59 -6.60
N PHE A 121 20.22 -3.26 -7.74
CA PHE A 121 19.73 -3.49 -9.12
C PHE A 121 18.93 -4.79 -9.36
N MET A 122 19.26 -5.89 -8.66
CA MET A 122 18.55 -7.17 -8.74
C MET A 122 17.14 -7.18 -8.16
N ASP A 123 16.87 -6.38 -7.13
CA ASP A 123 15.55 -6.32 -6.50
C ASP A 123 14.59 -5.48 -7.36
N VAL A 124 15.10 -4.48 -8.09
CA VAL A 124 14.34 -3.70 -9.10
C VAL A 124 13.84 -4.59 -10.24
N LEU A 125 14.65 -5.55 -10.71
CA LEU A 125 14.24 -6.48 -11.76
C LEU A 125 13.14 -7.44 -11.28
N LYS A 126 13.26 -7.96 -10.05
CA LYS A 126 12.20 -8.80 -9.46
C LYS A 126 10.91 -8.03 -9.27
N GLU A 127 11.01 -6.78 -8.81
CA GLU A 127 9.84 -5.93 -8.67
C GLU A 127 9.16 -5.66 -10.01
N ALA A 128 9.93 -5.39 -11.07
CA ALA A 128 9.40 -5.22 -12.42
C ALA A 128 8.67 -6.47 -12.95
N GLU A 129 9.18 -7.67 -12.70
CA GLU A 129 8.50 -8.93 -13.05
C GLU A 129 7.17 -9.06 -12.30
N THR A 130 7.16 -8.80 -10.98
CA THR A 130 5.93 -8.87 -10.18
C THR A 130 4.89 -7.83 -10.58
N VAL A 131 5.32 -6.64 -11.00
CA VAL A 131 4.43 -5.60 -11.54
C VAL A 131 3.82 -6.08 -12.85
N GLY A 132 4.60 -6.69 -13.75
CA GLY A 132 4.08 -7.27 -15.00
C GLY A 132 2.95 -8.27 -14.75
N GLU A 133 3.18 -9.24 -13.86
CA GLU A 133 2.17 -10.24 -13.49
C GLU A 133 0.91 -9.60 -12.88
N MET A 134 1.09 -8.58 -12.05
CA MET A 134 -0.01 -7.83 -11.45
C MET A 134 -0.86 -7.12 -12.51
N LEU A 135 -0.22 -6.43 -13.45
CA LEU A 135 -0.90 -5.71 -14.53
C LEU A 135 -1.68 -6.66 -15.44
N ASP A 136 -1.08 -7.79 -15.81
CA ASP A 136 -1.72 -8.79 -16.66
C ASP A 136 -2.93 -9.41 -15.95
N TRP A 137 -2.79 -9.72 -14.65
CA TRP A 137 -3.90 -10.25 -13.86
C TRP A 137 -5.06 -9.24 -13.75
N VAL A 138 -4.79 -7.98 -13.39
CA VAL A 138 -5.82 -6.92 -13.26
C VAL A 138 -6.54 -6.72 -14.59
N ARG A 139 -5.81 -6.63 -15.71
CA ARG A 139 -6.41 -6.46 -17.04
C ARG A 139 -7.30 -7.64 -17.43
N GLY A 140 -6.94 -8.86 -17.02
CA GLY A 140 -7.72 -10.06 -17.30
C GLY A 140 -8.97 -10.24 -16.43
N HIS A 141 -8.93 -9.82 -15.16
CA HIS A 141 -9.99 -10.15 -14.18
C HIS A 141 -10.82 -8.95 -13.73
N TYR A 142 -10.24 -7.75 -13.72
CA TYR A 142 -10.86 -6.51 -13.26
C TYR A 142 -10.53 -5.33 -14.20
N PRO A 143 -10.92 -5.40 -15.48
CA PRO A 143 -10.56 -4.38 -16.48
C PRO A 143 -11.10 -2.97 -16.17
N GLN A 144 -12.08 -2.86 -15.27
CA GLN A 144 -12.64 -1.60 -14.79
C GLN A 144 -11.82 -0.95 -13.66
N LEU A 145 -10.90 -1.70 -13.02
CA LEU A 145 -10.09 -1.19 -11.92
C LEU A 145 -9.03 -0.24 -12.48
N ARG A 146 -9.04 1.00 -11.99
CA ARG A 146 -8.05 2.02 -12.31
C ARG A 146 -6.89 1.94 -11.32
N TYR A 147 -5.68 2.18 -11.81
CA TYR A 147 -4.50 2.25 -10.98
C TYR A 147 -3.50 3.26 -11.55
N THR A 148 -2.73 3.86 -10.66
CA THR A 148 -1.60 4.75 -11.00
C THR A 148 -0.38 4.36 -10.20
#